data_AF-A0A646NRP0-F1
#
_entry.id   AF-A0A646NRP0-F1
#
_cell.length_a   1.000
_cell.length_b   1.000
_cell.length_c   1.000
_cell.angle_alpha   90.00
_cell.angle_beta   90.00
_cell.angle_gamma   90.00
#
_symmetry.space_group_name_H-M   'P 1'
#
loop_
_entity.id
_entity.type
_entity.pdbx_description
1 polymer ?
#
loop_
_entity_poly.entity_id
_entity_poly.type
_entity_poly.pdbx_seq_one_letter_code
_entity_poly.pdbx_strand_id
1 'polypeptide(L)'
;MNAVVGAKKGSKKQRQPVISPDSAQSKTFIKVLYGLAEGEIEGLANGLQSIYLEETPLQNADGSLNFENVKVDFRNGTNDQEYIEGFPAVESETAIDVELKSETPWVRAFSNLDLDAVRLRLKWGPLR
;
A
#
# COMPACT_ATOMS: atom_id res chain seq x y z
N MET A 1 -76.47 3.02 0.44
CA MET A 1 -75.25 3.75 0.04
C MET A 1 -74.06 2.95 0.56
N ASN A 2 -73.36 2.23 -0.33
CA ASN A 2 -72.24 1.38 0.09
C ASN A 2 -70.94 2.17 -0.06
N ALA A 3 -70.27 2.45 1.06
CA ALA A 3 -69.00 3.16 1.05
C ALA A 3 -67.88 2.19 0.63
N VAL A 4 -67.15 2.55 -0.43
CA VAL A 4 -65.93 1.83 -0.83
C VAL A 4 -64.79 2.35 0.02
N VAL A 5 -64.19 1.49 0.85
CA VAL A 5 -63.04 1.84 1.70
C VAL A 5 -61.79 1.19 1.13
N GLY A 6 -60.87 2.00 0.62
CA GLY A 6 -59.57 1.55 0.12
C GLY A 6 -58.53 1.49 1.24
N ALA A 7 -57.96 0.32 1.51
CA ALA A 7 -56.80 0.19 2.38
C ALA A 7 -55.51 0.50 1.59
N LYS A 8 -54.81 1.60 1.94
CA LYS A 8 -53.45 1.82 1.42
C LYS A 8 -52.52 0.77 2.03
N LYS A 9 -51.94 -0.06 1.17
CA LYS A 9 -50.89 -1.03 1.52
C LYS A 9 -49.77 -0.28 2.27
N GLY A 10 -49.43 -0.79 3.45
CA GLY A 10 -48.58 -0.14 4.44
C GLY A 10 -47.36 0.57 3.88
N SER A 11 -47.04 1.71 4.50
CA SER A 11 -45.87 2.56 4.25
C SER A 11 -44.59 1.72 4.18
N LYS A 12 -44.17 1.33 2.98
CA LYS A 12 -42.81 0.84 2.76
C LYS A 12 -41.88 2.02 3.06
N LYS A 13 -41.12 1.93 4.15
CA LYS A 13 -40.01 2.85 4.42
C LYS A 13 -39.17 2.96 3.14
N GLN A 14 -38.94 4.18 2.68
CA GLN A 14 -38.09 4.45 1.53
C GLN A 14 -36.71 3.87 1.83
N ARG A 15 -36.24 2.95 0.98
CA ARG A 15 -34.91 2.35 1.12
C ARG A 15 -33.89 3.47 1.03
N GLN A 16 -33.13 3.71 2.09
CA GLN A 16 -31.97 4.61 2.01
C GLN A 16 -30.97 4.03 1.00
N PRO A 17 -30.45 4.86 0.07
CA PRO A 17 -29.33 4.46 -0.76
C PRO A 17 -28.17 4.05 0.16
N VAL A 18 -27.71 2.81 0.02
CA VAL A 18 -26.47 2.35 0.64
C VAL A 18 -25.40 2.49 -0.42
N ILE A 19 -24.46 3.40 -0.19
CA ILE A 19 -23.24 3.48 -1.00
C ILE A 19 -22.45 2.21 -0.70
N SER A 20 -22.24 1.38 -1.73
CA SER A 20 -21.37 0.22 -1.58
C SER A 20 -19.98 0.70 -1.13
N PRO A 21 -19.35 0.04 -0.15
CA PRO A 21 -17.99 0.38 0.25
C PRO A 21 -17.09 0.33 -0.99
N ASP A 22 -16.40 1.43 -1.28
CA ASP A 22 -15.43 1.47 -2.37
C ASP A 22 -14.27 0.53 -2.00
N SER A 23 -14.23 -0.64 -2.63
CA SER A 23 -13.17 -1.63 -2.49
C SER A 23 -12.12 -1.53 -3.61
N ALA A 24 -12.18 -0.48 -4.46
CA ALA A 24 -11.29 -0.32 -5.60
C ALA A 24 -9.93 0.31 -5.24
N GLN A 25 -9.76 0.79 -4.01
CA GLN A 25 -8.50 1.37 -3.55
C GLN A 25 -7.62 0.28 -2.93
N SER A 26 -6.82 -0.39 -3.76
CA SER A 26 -5.73 -1.25 -3.28
C SER A 26 -4.72 -0.38 -2.53
N LYS A 27 -4.71 -0.44 -1.19
CA LYS A 27 -3.64 0.18 -0.38
C LYS A 27 -2.36 -0.61 -0.60
N THR A 28 -1.40 -0.02 -1.30
CA THR A 28 -0.07 -0.60 -1.48
C THR A 28 0.87 0.02 -0.45
N PHE A 29 1.53 -0.83 0.33
CA PHE A 29 2.57 -0.42 1.26
C PHE A 29 3.94 -0.64 0.61
N ILE A 30 4.86 0.29 0.85
CA ILE A 30 6.26 0.19 0.41
C ILE A 30 7.12 0.04 1.66
N LYS A 31 8.16 -0.79 1.57
CA LYS A 31 9.20 -0.90 2.59
C LYS A 31 10.52 -0.46 1.97
N VAL A 32 11.26 0.38 2.67
CA VAL A 32 12.54 0.94 2.19
C VAL A 32 13.59 0.77 3.28
N LEU A 33 14.78 0.30 2.90
CA LEU A 33 15.94 0.18 3.76
C LEU A 33 17.08 1.05 3.20
N TYR A 34 17.61 1.96 4.02
CA TYR A 34 18.70 2.85 3.66
C TYR A 34 19.94 2.56 4.52
N GLY A 35 21.09 2.37 3.87
CA GLY A 35 22.39 2.39 4.54
C GLY A 35 22.92 3.82 4.59
N LEU A 36 22.96 4.43 5.78
CA LEU A 36 23.32 5.85 5.95
C LEU A 36 24.82 6.06 6.22
N ALA A 37 25.43 5.19 7.01
CA ALA A 37 26.82 5.30 7.42
C ALA A 37 27.43 3.91 7.63
N GLU A 38 28.76 3.86 7.66
CA GLU A 38 29.55 2.71 8.11
C GLU A 38 30.03 2.96 9.54
N GLY A 39 29.85 1.98 10.42
CA GLY A 39 30.22 2.08 11.83
C GLY A 39 29.16 2.76 12.72
N GLU A 40 29.49 2.90 13.99
CA GLU A 40 28.56 3.40 15.01
C GLU A 40 28.34 4.91 14.88
N ILE A 41 27.06 5.31 14.86
CA ILE A 41 26.62 6.71 14.83
C ILE A 41 25.60 6.97 15.95
N GLU A 42 25.56 8.21 16.45
CA GLU A 42 24.63 8.61 17.52
C GLU A 42 23.16 8.54 17.07
N GLY A 43 22.89 8.80 15.79
CA GLY A 43 21.58 8.71 15.18
C GLY A 43 21.26 9.88 14.26
N LEU A 44 19.97 10.07 13.98
CA LEU A 44 19.48 11.22 13.24
C LEU A 44 19.51 12.48 14.11
N ALA A 45 19.98 13.60 13.57
CA ALA A 45 20.21 14.84 14.32
C ALA A 45 18.99 15.31 15.16
N ASN A 46 17.76 15.16 14.62
CA ASN A 46 16.52 15.51 15.31
C ASN A 46 15.52 14.33 15.34
N GLY A 47 16.02 13.09 15.37
CA GLY A 47 15.17 11.89 15.36
C GLY A 47 14.22 11.85 14.15
N LEU A 48 12.92 11.59 14.40
CA LEU A 48 11.91 11.49 13.35
C LEU A 48 11.66 12.82 12.61
N GLN A 49 12.00 13.96 13.21
CA GLN A 49 11.90 15.26 12.55
C GLN A 49 12.90 15.41 11.40
N SER A 50 13.98 14.62 11.41
CA SER A 50 14.98 14.58 10.34
C SER A 50 14.55 13.75 9.12
N ILE A 51 13.40 13.07 9.17
CA ILE A 51 12.89 12.23 8.08
C ILE A 51 11.80 13.01 7.35
N TYR A 52 11.99 13.21 6.05
CA TYR A 52 11.05 13.97 5.22
C TYR A 52 10.43 13.09 4.14
N LEU A 53 9.11 13.20 3.98
CA LEU A 53 8.36 12.64 2.86
C LEU A 53 7.82 13.83 2.04
N GLU A 54 8.32 13.99 0.82
CA GLU A 54 7.99 15.13 -0.05
C GLU A 54 8.08 16.48 0.69
N GLU A 55 9.25 16.76 1.28
CA GLU A 55 9.54 18.00 2.03
C GLU A 55 8.73 18.20 3.32
N THR A 56 7.85 17.27 3.69
CA THR A 56 7.11 17.30 4.96
C THR A 56 7.81 16.42 5.99
N PRO A 57 8.21 16.93 7.17
CA PRO A 57 8.85 16.12 8.19
C PRO A 57 7.86 15.08 8.73
N LEU A 58 8.36 13.92 9.14
CA LEU A 58 7.51 12.85 9.68
C LEU A 58 6.86 13.27 11.00
N GLN A 59 7.62 13.98 11.82
CA GLN A 59 7.22 14.49 13.12
C GLN A 59 7.42 16.01 13.18
N ASN A 60 6.45 16.71 13.75
CA ASN A 60 6.50 18.15 14.01
C ASN A 60 7.35 18.46 15.25
N ALA A 61 7.69 19.74 15.43
CA ALA A 61 8.43 20.22 16.59
C ALA A 61 7.68 19.99 17.92
N ASP A 62 6.35 19.92 17.88
CA ASP A 62 5.49 19.62 19.03
C ASP A 62 5.34 18.11 19.31
N GLY A 63 5.99 17.26 18.51
CA GLY A 63 5.96 15.80 18.63
C GLY A 63 4.81 15.11 17.89
N SER A 64 3.87 15.86 17.30
CA SER A 64 2.78 15.28 16.50
C SER A 64 3.30 14.68 15.18
N LEU A 65 2.72 13.57 14.73
CA LEU A 65 3.09 12.91 13.48
C LEU A 65 2.25 13.45 12.32
N ASN A 66 2.89 13.75 11.19
CA ASN A 66 2.21 14.19 9.98
C ASN A 66 1.60 13.03 9.16
N PHE A 67 2.02 11.80 9.44
CA PHE A 67 1.58 10.60 8.73
C PHE A 67 1.21 9.48 9.70
N GLU A 68 0.00 8.92 9.56
CA GLU A 68 -0.49 7.88 10.47
C GLU A 68 -0.01 6.47 10.12
N ASN A 69 0.35 6.21 8.86
CA ASN A 69 0.65 4.86 8.35
C ASN A 69 2.13 4.67 8.01
N VAL A 70 3.02 5.36 8.72
CA VAL A 70 4.47 5.23 8.53
C VAL A 70 5.10 4.64 9.77
N LYS A 71 5.87 3.57 9.60
CA LYS A 71 6.71 2.99 10.64
C LYS A 71 8.18 3.17 10.24
N VAL A 72 8.98 3.66 11.18
CA VAL A 72 10.42 3.82 11.04
C VAL A 72 11.12 2.96 12.08
N ASP A 73 12.16 2.27 11.65
CA ASP A 73 13.12 1.57 12.50
C ASP A 73 14.52 2.11 12.15
N PHE A 74 15.38 2.25 13.15
CA PHE A 74 16.71 2.84 12.99
C PHE A 74 17.73 2.01 13.74
N ARG A 75 18.90 1.80 13.13
CA ARG A 75 20.02 1.09 13.73
C ARG A 75 21.26 1.98 13.69
N ASN A 76 21.91 2.10 14.84
CA ASN A 76 23.04 3.00 15.05
C ASN A 76 24.36 2.47 14.47
N GLY A 77 24.39 1.34 13.74
CA GLY A 77 25.63 0.71 13.27
C GLY A 77 26.59 0.13 14.33
N THR A 78 26.13 -0.18 15.55
CA THR A 78 26.90 -0.95 16.56
C THR A 78 27.27 -2.35 16.04
N ASN A 79 28.30 -2.97 16.61
CA ASN A 79 28.71 -4.33 16.22
C ASN A 79 27.61 -5.37 16.51
N ASP A 80 27.00 -5.29 17.70
CA ASP A 80 25.86 -6.13 18.09
C ASP A 80 24.57 -5.35 17.85
N GLN A 81 23.75 -5.84 16.89
CA GLN A 81 22.46 -5.26 16.55
C GLN A 81 21.40 -6.31 16.34
N GLU A 82 20.17 -5.94 16.65
CA GLU A 82 19.02 -6.77 16.33
C GLU A 82 18.90 -6.93 14.81
N TYR A 83 18.25 -8.02 14.38
CA TYR A 83 17.92 -8.24 12.98
C TYR A 83 16.88 -7.20 12.50
N ILE A 84 16.97 -6.80 11.23
CA ILE A 84 15.97 -5.91 10.61
C ILE A 84 14.89 -6.78 9.99
N GLU A 85 13.74 -6.84 10.66
CA GLU A 85 12.60 -7.62 10.20
C GLU A 85 11.85 -6.96 9.04
N GLY A 86 11.08 -7.76 8.30
CA GLY A 86 10.13 -7.25 7.32
C GLY A 86 10.67 -7.13 5.89
N PHE A 87 11.93 -7.50 5.64
CA PHE A 87 12.50 -7.68 4.31
C PHE A 87 12.82 -9.17 4.06
N PRO A 88 11.80 -10.05 4.02
CA PRO A 88 12.01 -11.50 3.89
C PRO A 88 12.49 -11.91 2.49
N ALA A 89 12.35 -11.02 1.50
CA ALA A 89 12.65 -11.32 0.11
C ALA A 89 13.21 -10.08 -0.60
N VAL A 90 14.11 -10.33 -1.55
CA VAL A 90 14.55 -9.34 -2.53
C VAL A 90 13.66 -9.50 -3.75
N GLU A 91 12.82 -8.49 -4.03
CA GLU A 91 11.93 -8.48 -5.19
C GLU A 91 12.54 -7.62 -6.31
N SER A 92 12.51 -8.10 -7.54
CA SER A 92 12.94 -7.35 -8.74
C SER A 92 11.77 -7.25 -9.71
N GLU A 93 11.29 -6.02 -9.95
CA GLU A 93 10.21 -5.75 -10.90
C GLU A 93 10.76 -5.39 -12.27
N THR A 94 10.18 -5.94 -13.33
CA THR A 94 10.50 -5.59 -14.72
C THR A 94 9.22 -5.20 -15.43
N ALA A 95 9.14 -3.95 -15.88
CA ALA A 95 8.03 -3.49 -16.71
C ALA A 95 8.00 -4.28 -18.03
N ILE A 96 6.83 -4.76 -18.41
CA ILE A 96 6.60 -5.52 -19.63
C ILE A 96 5.53 -4.80 -20.43
N ASP A 97 5.94 -4.09 -21.46
CA ASP A 97 5.06 -3.30 -22.33
C ASP A 97 4.38 -4.16 -23.40
N VAL A 98 3.75 -5.26 -22.98
CA VAL A 98 3.03 -6.17 -23.87
C VAL A 98 1.54 -6.12 -23.56
N GLU A 99 0.74 -5.79 -24.57
CA GLU A 99 -0.71 -5.92 -24.51
C GLU A 99 -1.09 -7.42 -24.56
N LEU A 100 -1.75 -7.90 -23.51
CA LEU A 100 -2.23 -9.28 -23.46
C LEU A 100 -3.56 -9.39 -24.23
N LYS A 101 -3.59 -10.27 -25.24
CA LYS A 101 -4.78 -10.55 -26.07
C LYS A 101 -5.18 -12.02 -25.92
N SER A 102 -6.47 -12.32 -26.06
CA SER A 102 -6.98 -13.69 -25.95
C SER A 102 -6.47 -14.62 -27.05
N GLU A 103 -6.12 -14.07 -28.22
CA GLU A 103 -5.70 -14.84 -29.39
C GLU A 103 -4.23 -15.29 -29.33
N THR A 104 -3.37 -14.53 -28.64
CA THR A 104 -1.93 -14.76 -28.65
C THR A 104 -1.41 -14.97 -27.23
N PRO A 105 -0.90 -16.16 -26.89
CA PRO A 105 -0.31 -16.40 -25.58
C PRO A 105 0.99 -15.60 -25.42
N TRP A 106 1.18 -15.01 -24.25
CA TRP A 106 2.47 -14.44 -23.85
C TRP A 106 3.21 -15.45 -22.97
N VAL A 107 4.47 -15.74 -23.32
CA VAL A 107 5.31 -16.70 -22.62
C VAL A 107 6.61 -16.03 -22.21
N ARG A 108 6.99 -16.18 -20.94
CA ARG A 108 8.29 -15.71 -20.42
C ARG A 108 8.98 -16.80 -19.63
N ALA A 109 10.22 -17.08 -20.01
CA ALA A 109 11.10 -17.98 -19.27
C ALA A 109 11.86 -17.22 -18.18
N PHE A 110 12.08 -17.87 -17.05
CA PHE A 110 12.92 -17.39 -15.95
C PHE A 110 14.09 -18.37 -15.82
N SER A 111 15.31 -17.83 -15.83
CA SER A 111 16.55 -18.61 -15.69
C SER A 111 17.17 -18.51 -14.30
N ASN A 112 16.70 -17.57 -13.48
CA ASN A 112 17.15 -17.45 -12.10
C ASN A 112 16.52 -18.58 -11.28
N LEU A 113 17.36 -19.51 -10.82
CA LEU A 113 16.96 -20.68 -10.05
C LEU A 113 16.78 -20.39 -8.56
N ASP A 114 17.24 -19.22 -8.09
CA ASP A 114 17.10 -18.77 -6.70
C ASP A 114 15.76 -18.05 -6.45
N LEU A 115 14.83 -18.06 -7.42
CA LEU A 115 13.52 -17.44 -7.28
C LEU A 115 12.58 -18.32 -6.44
N ASP A 116 12.13 -17.80 -5.30
CA ASP A 116 11.10 -18.47 -4.48
C ASP A 116 9.68 -18.28 -5.02
N ALA A 117 9.41 -17.14 -5.67
CA ALA A 117 8.07 -16.79 -6.18
C ALA A 117 8.12 -15.82 -7.36
N VAL A 118 7.08 -15.87 -8.21
CA VAL A 118 6.85 -14.91 -9.30
C VAL A 118 5.53 -14.17 -9.04
N ARG A 119 5.58 -12.83 -9.04
CA ARG A 119 4.39 -11.97 -8.95
C ARG A 119 4.10 -11.34 -10.31
N LEU A 120 2.87 -11.47 -10.79
CA LEU A 120 2.39 -10.82 -12.01
C LEU A 120 1.50 -9.63 -11.65
N ARG A 121 1.79 -8.46 -12.22
CA ARG A 121 0.96 -7.25 -12.10
C ARG A 121 0.35 -6.94 -13.45
N LEU A 122 -0.98 -6.82 -13.48
CA LEU A 122 -1.75 -6.46 -14.66
C LEU A 122 -2.23 -5.01 -14.49
N LYS A 123 -2.04 -4.21 -15.54
CA LYS A 123 -2.53 -2.84 -15.61
C LYS A 123 -3.59 -2.76 -16.70
N TRP A 124 -4.75 -2.22 -16.35
CA TRP A 124 -5.80 -1.90 -17.31
C TRP A 124 -5.80 -0.40 -17.58
N GLY A 125 -6.19 -0.04 -18.80
CA GLY A 125 -6.52 1.36 -19.12
C GLY A 125 -7.72 1.85 -18.30
N PRO A 126 -8.03 3.14 -18.35
CA PRO A 126 -9.18 3.70 -17.64
C PRO A 126 -10.47 2.94 -18.01
N LEU A 127 -11.19 2.48 -16.99
CA LEU A 127 -12.53 1.93 -17.13
C LEU A 127 -13.44 3.09 -17.55
N ARG A 128 -13.96 3.06 -18.77
CA ARG A 128 -14.99 3.99 -19.25
C ARG A 128 -16.37 3.40 -19.03
#